data_AF-A0A7S4IHS2-F1
#
_entry.id   AF-A0A7S4IHS2-F1
#
_cell.length_a   1.000
_cell.length_b   1.000
_cell.length_c   1.000
_cell.angle_alpha   90.00
_cell.angle_beta   90.00
_cell.angle_gamma   90.00
#
_symmetry.space_group_name_H-M   'P 1'
#
loop_
_entity.id
_entity.type
_entity.pdbx_description
1 polymer ?
#
loop_
_entity_poly.entity_id
_entity_poly.type
_entity_poly.pdbx_seq_one_letter_code
_entity_poly.pdbx_strand_id
1 'polypeptide(L)'
;EHAIQLLLQECITENFDGFVLDFSYLHFSGYGGAIRRLIKSIGYEFHAKQKEIILVVPPFIPQYPLFTADDYKELHDYVDQFIIMTYDYSSTNRSPKGGPSAPTNWMMQSVLNLLPPSMRKEEKHKLLLGLNFFGTTFCEEGSTPILGNQFIELLETFQPTLKWSQEDQEHSFSYSYDELEWTAYFPTLKYIDERLKLAESLGVGISVWELGQGLDYFYDLF
;
A
#
# COMPACT_ATOMS: atom_id res chain seq x y z
N GLU A 1 2.45 -3.23 28.56
CA GLU A 1 2.06 -2.06 29.39
C GLU A 1 3.06 -0.92 29.27
N HIS A 2 4.33 -1.06 29.68
CA HIS A 2 5.31 0.05 29.61
C HIS A 2 5.46 0.69 28.21
N ALA A 3 5.59 -0.12 27.15
CA ALA A 3 5.71 0.39 25.79
C ALA A 3 4.49 1.21 25.32
N ILE A 4 3.28 0.84 25.72
CA ILE A 4 2.05 1.54 25.34
C ILE A 4 2.02 2.92 26.00
N GLN A 5 2.41 3.00 27.27
CA GLN A 5 2.49 4.28 27.99
C GLN A 5 3.55 5.21 27.40
N LEU A 6 4.70 4.67 26.97
CA LEU A 6 5.72 5.45 26.26
C LEU A 6 5.18 6.01 24.94
N LEU A 7 4.54 5.18 24.11
CA LEU A 7 3.92 5.63 22.85
C LEU A 7 2.87 6.72 23.10
N LEU A 8 2.00 6.52 24.08
CA LEU A 8 0.95 7.48 24.40
C LEU A 8 1.52 8.79 24.94
N GLN A 9 2.55 8.72 25.79
CA GLN A 9 3.24 9.90 26.30
C GLN A 9 3.90 10.70 25.17
N GLU A 10 4.58 10.02 24.23
CA GLU A 10 5.18 10.65 23.05
C GLU A 10 4.11 11.34 22.20
N CYS A 11 3.03 10.63 21.87
CA CYS A 11 1.90 11.15 21.10
C CYS A 11 1.30 12.42 21.72
N ILE A 12 1.18 12.47 23.05
CA ILE A 12 0.69 13.65 23.77
C ILE A 12 1.74 14.77 23.80
N THR A 13 3.01 14.44 24.04
CA THR A 13 4.09 15.43 24.19
C THR A 13 4.34 16.17 22.89
N GLU A 14 4.39 15.43 21.78
CA GLU A 14 4.60 15.97 20.44
C GLU A 14 3.30 16.46 19.78
N ASN A 15 2.17 16.34 20.49
CA ASN A 15 0.85 16.76 20.02
C ASN A 15 0.45 16.13 18.67
N PHE A 16 0.75 14.84 18.49
CA PHE A 16 0.24 14.07 17.36
C PHE A 16 -1.23 13.70 17.56
N ASP A 17 -1.98 13.59 16.47
CA ASP A 17 -3.38 13.12 16.52
C ASP A 17 -3.46 11.61 16.79
N GLY A 18 -2.39 10.88 16.51
CA GLY A 18 -2.37 9.42 16.60
C GLY A 18 -1.11 8.84 15.99
N PHE A 19 -1.13 7.53 15.75
CA PHE A 19 -0.04 6.83 15.08
C PHE A 19 -0.52 5.89 13.98
N VAL A 20 0.31 5.77 12.94
CA VAL A 20 0.24 4.69 11.96
C VAL A 20 1.13 3.54 12.46
N LEU A 21 0.52 2.41 12.79
CA LEU A 21 1.22 1.22 13.26
C LEU A 21 1.53 0.30 12.08
N ASP A 22 2.81 0.07 11.82
CA ASP A 22 3.27 -0.90 10.83
C ASP A 22 3.93 -2.10 11.51
N PHE A 23 3.19 -3.22 11.53
CA PHE A 23 3.66 -4.51 12.01
C PHE A 23 3.80 -5.54 10.86
N SER A 24 3.85 -5.08 9.61
CA SER A 24 3.84 -5.92 8.39
C SER A 24 4.82 -7.10 8.45
N TYR A 25 6.05 -6.87 8.93
CA TYR A 25 7.07 -7.92 9.11
C TYR A 25 6.70 -8.99 10.14
N LEU A 26 5.94 -8.62 11.17
CA LEU A 26 5.58 -9.53 12.25
C LEU A 26 4.41 -10.45 11.88
N HIS A 27 3.63 -10.14 10.84
CA HIS A 27 2.61 -11.06 10.33
C HIS A 27 3.20 -12.40 9.88
N PHE A 28 4.45 -12.42 9.43
CA PHE A 28 5.15 -13.63 8.96
C PHE A 28 5.75 -14.49 10.07
N SER A 29 5.72 -14.02 11.33
CA SER A 29 6.53 -14.57 12.42
C SER A 29 5.79 -15.54 13.34
N GLY A 30 4.52 -15.86 13.06
CA GLY A 30 3.69 -16.70 13.94
C GLY A 30 3.18 -16.02 15.22
N TYR A 31 3.53 -14.75 15.46
CA TYR A 31 3.09 -13.97 16.62
C TYR A 31 1.73 -13.26 16.43
N GLY A 32 0.96 -13.59 15.39
CA GLY A 32 -0.28 -12.89 15.02
C GLY A 32 -1.24 -12.64 16.19
N GLY A 33 -1.52 -13.66 17.00
CA GLY A 33 -2.42 -13.50 18.16
C GLY A 33 -1.87 -12.57 19.26
N ALA A 34 -0.56 -12.51 19.47
CA ALA A 34 0.05 -11.59 20.43
C ALA A 34 0.03 -10.15 19.91
N ILE A 35 0.30 -9.97 18.61
CA ILE A 35 0.24 -8.67 17.93
C ILE A 35 -1.18 -8.10 17.98
N ARG A 36 -2.21 -8.92 17.69
CA ARG A 36 -3.61 -8.48 17.78
C ARG A 36 -3.99 -8.02 19.18
N ARG A 37 -3.56 -8.73 20.22
CA ARG A 37 -3.77 -8.30 21.62
C ARG A 37 -3.05 -6.98 21.94
N LEU A 38 -1.84 -6.80 21.41
CA LEU A 38 -1.09 -5.55 21.56
C LEU A 38 -1.83 -4.39 20.86
N ILE A 39 -2.25 -4.56 19.60
CA ILE A 39 -3.01 -3.55 18.85
C ILE A 39 -4.28 -3.16 19.61
N LYS A 40 -5.06 -4.14 20.11
CA LYS A 40 -6.24 -3.87 20.93
C LYS A 40 -5.93 -3.05 22.17
N SER A 41 -4.83 -3.38 22.85
CA SER A 41 -4.41 -2.65 24.06
C SER A 41 -3.97 -1.23 23.73
N ILE A 42 -3.27 -1.02 22.61
CA ILE A 42 -2.87 0.30 22.13
C ILE A 42 -4.12 1.12 21.78
N GLY A 43 -5.01 0.58 20.95
CA GLY A 43 -6.25 1.25 20.53
C GLY A 43 -7.11 1.67 21.73
N TYR A 44 -7.32 0.77 22.69
CA TYR A 44 -8.07 1.09 23.91
C TYR A 44 -7.49 2.28 24.68
N GLU A 45 -6.18 2.29 24.92
CA GLU A 45 -5.51 3.37 25.66
C GLU A 45 -5.45 4.69 24.87
N PHE A 46 -5.25 4.63 23.55
CA PHE A 46 -5.21 5.80 22.67
C PHE A 46 -6.60 6.44 22.54
N HIS A 47 -7.65 5.65 22.31
CA HIS A 47 -9.03 6.14 22.24
C HIS A 47 -9.49 6.77 23.55
N ALA A 48 -9.05 6.23 24.71
CA ALA A 48 -9.32 6.85 26.01
C ALA A 48 -8.72 8.26 26.16
N LYS A 49 -7.75 8.62 25.31
CA LYS A 49 -7.15 9.96 25.21
C LYS A 49 -7.54 10.71 23.93
N GLN A 50 -8.54 10.24 23.20
CA GLN A 50 -8.98 10.82 21.92
C GLN A 50 -7.85 10.89 20.89
N LYS A 51 -6.99 9.85 20.85
CA LYS A 51 -5.94 9.67 19.86
C LYS A 51 -6.31 8.55 18.90
N GLU A 52 -5.94 8.72 17.63
CA GLU A 52 -6.26 7.77 16.55
C GLU A 52 -5.17 6.71 16.36
N ILE A 53 -5.57 5.56 15.87
CA ILE A 53 -4.68 4.48 15.44
C ILE A 53 -5.06 4.06 14.03
N ILE A 54 -4.09 4.15 13.13
CA ILE A 54 -4.17 3.59 11.77
C ILE A 54 -3.30 2.34 11.73
N LEU A 55 -3.79 1.24 11.16
CA LEU A 55 -3.05 0.00 11.05
C LEU A 55 -2.67 -0.30 9.60
N VAL A 56 -1.39 -0.53 9.34
CA VAL A 56 -0.91 -1.05 8.06
C VAL A 56 -1.14 -2.56 8.03
N VAL A 57 -1.80 -3.04 6.97
CA VAL A 57 -2.13 -4.45 6.77
C VAL A 57 -1.63 -4.96 5.41
N PRO A 58 -1.21 -6.22 5.33
CA PRO A 58 -0.77 -6.81 4.07
C PRO A 58 -1.93 -6.94 3.07
N PRO A 59 -1.64 -6.92 1.77
CA PRO A 59 -2.63 -7.17 0.73
C PRO A 59 -3.05 -8.65 0.69
N PHE A 60 -4.06 -8.97 -0.11
CA PHE A 60 -4.50 -10.35 -0.29
C PHE A 60 -3.46 -11.17 -1.06
N ILE A 61 -3.07 -12.30 -0.47
CA ILE A 61 -2.20 -13.32 -1.08
C ILE A 61 -2.93 -14.66 -0.96
N PRO A 62 -3.50 -15.20 -2.06
CA PRO A 62 -4.38 -16.37 -1.99
C PRO A 62 -3.74 -17.59 -1.33
N GLN A 63 -2.43 -17.81 -1.56
CA GLN A 63 -1.72 -18.98 -1.06
C GLN A 63 -1.35 -18.86 0.42
N TYR A 64 -1.31 -17.63 0.96
CA TYR A 64 -0.86 -17.36 2.31
C TYR A 64 -1.54 -16.11 2.89
N PRO A 65 -2.79 -16.23 3.36
CA PRO A 65 -3.51 -15.09 3.93
C PRO A 65 -2.88 -14.68 5.27
N LEU A 66 -2.29 -13.48 5.31
CA LEU A 66 -1.61 -12.90 6.48
C LEU A 66 -2.53 -12.06 7.36
N PHE A 67 -3.60 -11.54 6.76
CA PHE A 67 -4.63 -10.72 7.39
C PHE A 67 -5.95 -11.02 6.71
N THR A 68 -6.99 -11.31 7.49
CA THR A 68 -8.27 -11.85 7.00
C THR A 68 -9.44 -10.98 7.41
N ALA A 69 -10.63 -11.26 6.86
CA ALA A 69 -11.88 -10.64 7.31
C ALA A 69 -12.15 -10.86 8.81
N ASP A 70 -11.72 -11.99 9.39
CA ASP A 70 -11.85 -12.25 10.83
C ASP A 70 -10.89 -11.36 11.65
N ASP A 71 -9.66 -11.16 11.19
CA ASP A 71 -8.72 -10.22 11.83
C ASP A 71 -9.24 -8.78 11.75
N TYR A 72 -9.75 -8.38 10.58
CA TYR A 72 -10.38 -7.07 10.38
C TYR A 72 -11.54 -6.86 11.35
N LYS A 73 -12.46 -7.83 11.43
CA LYS A 73 -13.59 -7.80 12.36
C LYS A 73 -13.14 -7.78 13.82
N GLU A 74 -12.08 -8.52 14.17
CA GLU A 74 -11.54 -8.59 15.52
C GLU A 74 -10.95 -7.25 15.98
N LEU A 75 -10.35 -6.48 15.06
CA LEU A 75 -9.65 -5.22 15.33
C LEU A 75 -10.47 -3.96 15.03
N HIS A 76 -11.62 -4.09 14.37
CA HIS A 76 -12.43 -3.00 13.85
C HIS A 76 -12.73 -1.88 14.87
N ASP A 77 -12.98 -2.23 16.13
CA ASP A 77 -13.35 -1.26 17.17
C ASP A 77 -12.14 -0.62 17.87
N TYR A 78 -10.92 -1.06 17.56
CA TYR A 78 -9.67 -0.60 18.18
C TYR A 78 -8.78 0.18 17.21
N VAL A 79 -9.18 0.27 15.94
CA VAL A 79 -8.43 0.88 14.85
C VAL A 79 -9.37 1.81 14.08
N ASP A 80 -8.90 3.02 13.80
CA ASP A 80 -9.68 4.05 13.11
C ASP A 80 -9.66 3.83 11.60
N GLN A 81 -8.51 3.48 11.03
CA GLN A 81 -8.35 3.15 9.61
C GLN A 81 -7.32 2.04 9.36
N PHE A 82 -7.46 1.34 8.24
CA PHE A 82 -6.60 0.26 7.80
C PHE A 82 -6.00 0.59 6.44
N ILE A 83 -4.68 0.75 6.38
CA ILE A 83 -3.93 0.92 5.14
C ILE A 83 -3.62 -0.45 4.58
N ILE A 84 -4.22 -0.80 3.43
CA ILE A 84 -3.91 -2.04 2.73
C ILE A 84 -2.75 -1.75 1.78
N MET A 85 -1.60 -2.40 1.99
CA MET A 85 -0.41 -2.22 1.13
C MET A 85 -0.57 -2.87 -0.25
N THR A 86 -1.44 -2.29 -1.08
CA THR A 86 -1.81 -2.77 -2.42
C THR A 86 -0.82 -2.32 -3.49
N TYR A 87 0.47 -2.42 -3.21
CA TYR A 87 1.60 -2.19 -4.11
C TYR A 87 2.70 -3.23 -3.87
N ASP A 88 3.78 -3.19 -4.65
CA ASP A 88 4.84 -4.21 -4.66
C ASP A 88 4.32 -5.63 -4.98
N TYR A 89 3.33 -5.71 -5.89
CA TYR A 89 2.84 -6.97 -6.43
C TYR A 89 3.99 -7.78 -7.06
N SER A 90 4.68 -7.16 -8.02
CA SER A 90 5.93 -7.66 -8.57
C SER A 90 7.13 -7.09 -7.81
N SER A 91 7.95 -7.98 -7.26
CA SER A 91 9.21 -7.67 -6.57
C SER A 91 10.28 -8.68 -6.95
N THR A 92 11.55 -8.41 -6.69
CA THR A 92 12.67 -9.31 -7.04
C THR A 92 12.44 -10.75 -6.56
N ASN A 93 11.86 -10.90 -5.36
CA ASN A 93 11.60 -12.21 -4.74
C ASN A 93 10.33 -12.91 -5.28
N ARG A 94 9.40 -12.17 -5.89
CA ARG A 94 8.09 -12.72 -6.36
C ARG A 94 8.00 -12.82 -7.88
N SER A 95 8.65 -11.92 -8.60
CA SER A 95 8.60 -11.78 -10.05
C SER A 95 9.96 -11.34 -10.57
N PRO A 96 10.97 -12.23 -10.61
CA PRO A 96 12.31 -11.88 -11.09
C PRO A 96 12.31 -11.44 -12.57
N LYS A 97 11.26 -11.75 -13.33
CA LYS A 97 11.07 -11.30 -14.72
C LYS A 97 10.36 -9.94 -14.83
N GLY A 98 10.11 -9.27 -13.70
CA GLY A 98 9.33 -8.04 -13.61
C GLY A 98 7.83 -8.24 -13.75
N GLY A 99 7.10 -7.13 -13.67
CA GLY A 99 5.66 -7.08 -13.78
C GLY A 99 5.07 -5.79 -13.19
N PRO A 100 3.74 -5.62 -13.27
CA PRO A 100 3.04 -4.45 -12.77
C PRO A 100 3.27 -4.24 -11.26
N SER A 101 3.26 -2.99 -10.83
CA SER A 101 3.45 -2.62 -9.42
C SER A 101 2.23 -2.98 -8.57
N ALA A 102 1.03 -2.78 -9.10
CA ALA A 102 -0.24 -2.87 -8.38
C ALA A 102 -1.42 -3.16 -9.33
N PRO A 103 -1.55 -4.37 -9.92
CA PRO A 103 -2.67 -4.69 -10.82
C PRO A 103 -4.02 -4.42 -10.16
N THR A 104 -4.91 -3.68 -10.82
CA THR A 104 -6.17 -3.22 -10.22
C THR A 104 -7.10 -4.35 -9.79
N ASN A 105 -7.12 -5.48 -10.51
CA ASN A 105 -7.90 -6.65 -10.07
C ASN A 105 -7.37 -7.22 -8.74
N TRP A 106 -6.05 -7.26 -8.54
CA TRP A 106 -5.47 -7.70 -7.27
C TRP A 106 -5.74 -6.71 -6.13
N MET A 107 -5.65 -5.40 -6.41
CA MET A 107 -6.04 -4.35 -5.47
C MET A 107 -7.50 -4.51 -5.03
N MET A 108 -8.41 -4.73 -5.98
CA MET A 108 -9.83 -4.97 -5.73
C MET A 108 -10.04 -6.21 -4.84
N GLN A 109 -9.40 -7.33 -5.18
CA GLN A 109 -9.49 -8.53 -4.36
C GLN A 109 -8.94 -8.31 -2.94
N SER A 110 -7.89 -7.50 -2.78
CA SER A 110 -7.33 -7.16 -1.47
C SER A 110 -8.33 -6.46 -0.56
N VAL A 111 -9.18 -5.60 -1.13
CA VAL A 111 -10.29 -4.97 -0.38
C VAL A 111 -11.42 -5.98 -0.13
N LEU A 112 -11.90 -6.65 -1.17
CA LEU A 112 -13.09 -7.50 -1.08
C LEU A 112 -12.91 -8.69 -0.13
N ASN A 113 -11.71 -9.26 -0.03
CA ASN A 113 -11.43 -10.38 0.86
C ASN A 113 -11.36 -9.99 2.35
N LEU A 114 -11.27 -8.70 2.68
CA LEU A 114 -11.33 -8.20 4.07
C LEU A 114 -12.74 -7.84 4.51
N LEU A 115 -13.67 -7.70 3.56
CA LEU A 115 -15.05 -7.33 3.83
C LEU A 115 -15.88 -8.61 4.07
N PRO A 116 -16.29 -8.92 5.32
CA PRO A 116 -17.20 -10.03 5.55
C PRO A 116 -18.53 -9.81 4.81
N PRO A 117 -19.24 -10.87 4.38
CA PRO A 117 -20.47 -10.75 3.61
C PRO A 117 -21.57 -9.92 4.27
N SER A 118 -21.54 -9.79 5.60
CA SER A 118 -22.49 -9.02 6.40
C SER A 118 -22.13 -7.54 6.56
N MET A 119 -20.98 -7.09 6.02
CA MET A 119 -20.46 -5.75 6.27
C MET A 119 -21.27 -4.68 5.54
N ARG A 120 -21.66 -3.64 6.28
CA ARG A 120 -22.42 -2.52 5.72
C ARG A 120 -21.51 -1.55 4.97
N LYS A 121 -22.10 -0.74 4.09
CA LYS A 121 -21.35 0.26 3.31
C LYS A 121 -20.62 1.25 4.22
N GLU A 122 -21.23 1.60 5.35
CA GLU A 122 -20.69 2.50 6.36
C GLU A 122 -19.56 1.87 7.17
N GLU A 123 -19.21 0.59 6.98
CA GLU A 123 -18.06 -0.06 7.65
C GLU A 123 -16.85 -0.16 6.71
N LYS A 124 -17.00 0.21 5.43
CA LYS A 124 -15.94 0.22 4.42
C LYS A 124 -15.04 1.47 4.48
N HIS A 125 -15.55 2.57 5.04
CA HIS A 125 -14.83 3.85 5.09
C HIS A 125 -13.52 3.80 5.91
N LYS A 126 -13.34 2.77 6.75
CA LYS A 126 -12.09 2.55 7.48
C LYS A 126 -10.98 1.97 6.61
N LEU A 127 -11.28 1.40 5.43
CA LEU A 127 -10.26 0.86 4.55
C LEU A 127 -9.66 1.96 3.68
N LEU A 128 -8.34 1.94 3.54
CA LEU A 128 -7.56 2.80 2.67
C LEU A 128 -6.81 1.94 1.65
N LEU A 129 -7.03 2.24 0.37
CA LEU A 129 -6.31 1.62 -0.73
C LEU A 129 -4.90 2.21 -0.84
N GLY A 130 -3.85 1.39 -0.76
CA GLY A 130 -2.46 1.84 -0.87
C GLY A 130 -2.02 2.06 -2.32
N LEU A 131 -1.52 3.25 -2.62
CA LEU A 131 -0.96 3.64 -3.91
C LEU A 131 0.55 3.90 -3.78
N ASN A 132 1.35 3.38 -4.70
CA ASN A 132 2.77 3.71 -4.80
C ASN A 132 2.99 4.95 -5.70
N PHE A 133 3.86 5.86 -5.27
CA PHE A 133 4.36 7.00 -6.05
C PHE A 133 5.77 6.78 -6.60
N PHE A 134 6.41 5.67 -6.22
CA PHE A 134 7.63 5.16 -6.83
C PHE A 134 7.30 4.12 -7.91
N GLY A 135 8.29 3.76 -8.72
CA GLY A 135 8.24 2.65 -9.66
C GLY A 135 9.37 1.66 -9.43
N THR A 136 9.47 0.67 -10.32
CA THR A 136 10.53 -0.33 -10.32
C THR A 136 10.93 -0.66 -11.75
N THR A 137 12.24 -0.77 -12.00
CA THR A 137 12.78 -1.32 -13.24
C THR A 137 13.34 -2.72 -13.00
N PHE A 138 13.18 -3.59 -13.98
CA PHE A 138 13.56 -4.99 -13.92
C PHE A 138 14.43 -5.37 -15.11
N CYS A 139 15.42 -6.22 -14.88
CA CYS A 139 16.19 -6.93 -15.91
C CYS A 139 16.38 -8.39 -15.45
N GLU A 140 17.12 -9.18 -16.23
CA GLU A 140 17.42 -10.57 -15.86
C GLU A 140 18.28 -10.70 -14.59
N GLU A 141 19.03 -9.66 -14.22
CA GLU A 141 19.88 -9.66 -13.03
C GLU A 141 19.15 -9.21 -11.75
N GLY A 142 17.96 -8.60 -11.88
CA GLY A 142 17.18 -8.18 -10.72
C GLY A 142 16.30 -6.96 -10.97
N SER A 143 16.09 -6.17 -9.92
CA SER A 143 15.23 -4.99 -9.99
C SER A 143 15.77 -3.83 -9.17
N THR A 144 15.47 -2.61 -9.57
CA THR A 144 15.86 -1.38 -8.88
C THR A 144 14.65 -0.45 -8.75
N PRO A 145 14.40 0.14 -7.57
CA PRO A 145 13.35 1.14 -7.41
C PRO A 145 13.68 2.40 -8.23
N ILE A 146 12.65 3.04 -8.77
CA ILE A 146 12.73 4.28 -9.55
C ILE A 146 11.91 5.36 -8.86
N LEU A 147 12.51 6.52 -8.63
CA LEU A 147 11.82 7.74 -8.17
C LEU A 147 11.51 8.68 -9.35
N GLY A 148 10.68 9.70 -9.12
CA GLY A 148 10.21 10.62 -10.15
C GLY A 148 11.33 11.23 -11.00
N ASN A 149 12.40 11.72 -10.38
CA ASN A 149 13.54 12.29 -11.12
C ASN A 149 14.22 11.25 -12.02
N GLN A 150 14.44 10.03 -11.50
CA GLN A 150 15.05 8.94 -12.26
C GLN A 150 14.14 8.47 -13.41
N PHE A 151 12.83 8.48 -13.21
CA PHE A 151 11.87 8.19 -14.28
C PHE A 151 11.98 9.22 -15.42
N ILE A 152 12.07 10.51 -15.10
CA ILE A 152 12.27 11.57 -16.11
C ILE A 152 13.59 11.38 -16.85
N GLU A 153 14.69 11.12 -16.13
CA GLU A 153 16.01 10.84 -16.74
C GLU A 153 15.96 9.66 -17.71
N LEU A 154 15.24 8.58 -17.38
CA LEU A 154 15.04 7.43 -18.26
C LEU A 154 14.26 7.81 -19.53
N LEU A 155 13.21 8.61 -19.40
CA LEU A 155 12.41 9.06 -20.55
C LEU A 155 13.23 9.97 -21.48
N GLU A 156 14.00 10.91 -20.92
CA GLU A 156 14.85 11.82 -21.69
C GLU A 156 15.99 11.09 -22.41
N THR A 157 16.60 10.13 -21.72
CA THR A 157 17.76 9.37 -22.24
C THR A 157 17.36 8.40 -23.34
N PHE A 158 16.33 7.59 -23.10
CA PHE A 158 15.99 6.47 -23.99
C PHE A 158 14.83 6.77 -24.93
N GLN A 159 14.08 7.86 -24.71
CA GLN A 159 12.89 8.26 -25.48
C GLN A 159 11.96 7.08 -25.81
N PRO A 160 11.59 6.26 -24.82
CA PRO A 160 10.88 5.02 -25.07
C PRO A 160 9.39 5.29 -25.37
N THR A 161 8.72 4.32 -26.00
CA THR A 161 7.25 4.35 -26.12
C THR A 161 6.62 3.69 -24.91
N LEU A 162 5.82 4.45 -24.17
CA LEU A 162 5.04 3.91 -23.05
C LEU A 162 3.89 3.03 -23.58
N LYS A 163 3.80 1.82 -23.04
CA LYS A 163 2.75 0.83 -23.37
C LYS A 163 1.77 0.74 -22.22
N TRP A 164 0.48 0.90 -22.52
CA TRP A 164 -0.59 0.75 -21.53
C TRP A 164 -1.09 -0.70 -21.48
N SER A 165 -1.07 -1.30 -20.30
CA SER A 165 -1.75 -2.57 -20.02
C SER A 165 -3.22 -2.30 -19.66
N GLN A 166 -4.15 -2.83 -20.46
CA GLN A 166 -5.58 -2.78 -20.11
C GLN A 166 -5.95 -3.79 -19.00
N GLU A 167 -5.12 -4.78 -18.76
CA GLU A 167 -5.37 -5.76 -17.69
C GLU A 167 -4.95 -5.19 -16.33
N ASP A 168 -3.75 -4.62 -16.26
CA ASP A 168 -3.17 -4.12 -15.01
C ASP A 168 -3.53 -2.66 -14.73
N GLN A 169 -3.96 -1.93 -15.76
CA GLN A 169 -4.16 -0.48 -15.75
C GLN A 169 -2.88 0.26 -15.33
N GLU A 170 -1.76 -0.09 -15.97
CA GLU A 170 -0.43 0.49 -15.75
C GLU A 170 0.30 0.75 -17.06
N HIS A 171 1.19 1.74 -17.05
CA HIS A 171 2.16 1.93 -18.11
C HIS A 171 3.45 1.19 -17.80
N SER A 172 4.08 0.67 -18.85
CA SER A 172 5.46 0.21 -18.80
C SER A 172 6.22 0.64 -20.05
N PHE A 173 7.54 0.62 -19.98
CA PHE A 173 8.38 0.80 -21.15
C PHE A 173 9.66 -0.03 -21.01
N SER A 174 10.27 -0.36 -22.15
CA SER A 174 11.53 -1.12 -22.20
C SER A 174 12.65 -0.25 -22.75
N TYR A 175 13.88 -0.50 -22.29
CA TYR A 175 15.09 0.18 -22.73
C TYR A 175 16.30 -0.75 -22.57
N SER A 176 17.31 -0.60 -23.42
CA SER A 176 18.55 -1.37 -23.35
C SER A 176 19.62 -0.55 -22.62
N TYR A 177 20.25 -1.13 -21.60
CA TYR A 177 21.35 -0.50 -20.87
C TYR A 177 22.32 -1.56 -20.35
N ASP A 178 23.61 -1.34 -20.58
CA ASP A 178 24.70 -2.24 -20.18
C ASP A 178 24.52 -3.68 -20.69
N GLU A 179 24.20 -3.83 -21.98
CA GLU A 179 23.91 -5.11 -22.65
C GLU A 179 22.67 -5.86 -22.13
N LEU A 180 21.94 -5.30 -21.16
CA LEU A 180 20.71 -5.87 -20.60
C LEU A 180 19.46 -5.16 -21.14
N GLU A 181 18.38 -5.93 -21.26
CA GLU A 181 17.05 -5.42 -21.54
C GLU A 181 16.31 -5.15 -20.23
N TRP A 182 15.95 -3.89 -20.02
CA TRP A 182 15.22 -3.43 -18.84
C TRP A 182 13.77 -3.16 -19.18
N THR A 183 12.88 -3.35 -18.20
CA THR A 183 11.49 -2.91 -18.27
C THR A 183 11.13 -2.15 -17.00
N ALA A 184 10.72 -0.89 -17.18
CA ALA A 184 10.31 0.00 -16.10
C ALA A 184 8.78 0.08 -16.00
N TYR A 185 8.31 0.09 -14.75
CA TYR A 185 6.93 0.37 -14.35
C TYR A 185 6.97 1.56 -13.41
N PHE A 186 6.25 2.63 -13.74
CA PHE A 186 6.19 3.84 -12.92
C PHE A 186 4.78 4.45 -13.00
N PRO A 187 4.25 5.00 -11.89
CA PRO A 187 2.96 5.69 -11.89
C PRO A 187 2.87 6.78 -12.95
N THR A 188 1.70 6.93 -13.54
CA THR A 188 1.34 8.01 -14.48
C THR A 188 0.01 8.59 -14.02
N LEU A 189 -0.41 9.75 -14.55
CA LEU A 189 -1.72 10.31 -14.22
C LEU A 189 -2.85 9.29 -14.45
N LYS A 190 -2.78 8.53 -15.54
CA LYS A 190 -3.77 7.49 -15.84
C LYS A 190 -3.75 6.34 -14.83
N TYR A 191 -2.56 5.91 -14.38
CA TYR A 191 -2.43 4.91 -13.33
C TYR A 191 -3.11 5.38 -12.03
N ILE A 192 -2.93 6.66 -11.65
CA ILE A 192 -3.52 7.21 -10.42
C ILE A 192 -5.03 7.35 -10.59
N ASP A 193 -5.50 7.95 -11.68
CA ASP A 193 -6.93 8.12 -11.99
C ASP A 193 -7.71 6.80 -11.96
N GLU A 194 -7.18 5.73 -12.55
CA GLU A 194 -7.84 4.41 -12.51
C GLU A 194 -7.90 3.82 -11.09
N ARG A 195 -6.95 4.15 -10.20
CA ARG A 195 -6.96 3.72 -8.79
C ARG A 195 -7.87 4.57 -7.93
N LEU A 196 -8.01 5.86 -8.23
CA LEU A 196 -9.00 6.73 -7.62
C LEU A 196 -10.42 6.26 -7.95
N LYS A 197 -10.72 5.96 -9.22
CA LYS A 197 -11.99 5.37 -9.64
C LYS A 197 -12.25 4.03 -8.96
N LEU A 198 -11.21 3.19 -8.82
CA LEU A 198 -11.34 1.92 -8.11
C LEU A 198 -11.71 2.16 -6.64
N ALA A 199 -11.00 3.04 -5.92
CA ALA A 199 -11.27 3.36 -4.53
C ALA A 199 -12.69 3.91 -4.34
N GLU A 200 -13.12 4.83 -5.22
CA GLU A 200 -14.48 5.36 -5.23
C GLU A 200 -15.53 4.26 -5.45
N SER A 201 -15.31 3.38 -6.43
CA SER A 201 -16.23 2.28 -6.74
C SER A 201 -16.39 1.29 -5.58
N LEU A 202 -15.33 1.11 -4.80
CA LEU A 202 -15.31 0.25 -3.61
C LEU A 202 -15.85 0.96 -2.36
N GLY A 203 -15.92 2.30 -2.38
CA GLY A 203 -16.31 3.12 -1.24
C GLY A 203 -15.26 3.12 -0.13
N VAL A 204 -13.98 3.13 -0.51
CA VAL A 204 -12.83 3.14 0.40
C VAL A 204 -12.02 4.43 0.22
N GLY A 205 -11.23 4.81 1.20
CA GLY A 205 -10.27 5.90 1.07
C GLY A 205 -8.99 5.45 0.36
N ILE A 206 -7.98 6.31 0.39
CA ILE A 206 -6.67 6.08 -0.23
C ILE A 206 -5.54 6.39 0.75
N SER A 207 -4.37 5.82 0.51
CA SER A 207 -3.12 6.14 1.17
C SER A 207 -1.99 6.11 0.15
N VAL A 208 -0.98 6.97 0.30
CA VAL A 208 0.09 7.13 -0.68
C VAL A 208 1.44 6.84 -0.03
N TRP A 209 2.22 5.98 -0.68
CA TRP A 209 3.62 5.71 -0.33
C TRP A 209 4.55 6.17 -1.46
N GLU A 210 5.33 7.24 -1.29
CA GLU A 210 5.17 8.31 -0.30
C GLU A 210 5.22 9.68 -0.99
N LEU A 211 4.88 10.72 -0.23
CA LEU A 211 5.02 12.10 -0.67
C LEU A 211 6.51 12.42 -0.86
N GLY A 212 6.92 12.71 -2.10
CA GLY A 212 8.30 13.02 -2.48
C GLY A 212 8.96 12.01 -3.42
N GLN A 213 8.32 10.86 -3.67
CA GLN A 213 8.84 9.86 -4.61
C GLN A 213 8.25 9.98 -6.02
N GLY A 214 7.06 10.58 -6.12
CA GLY A 214 6.33 10.77 -7.38
C GLY A 214 6.72 12.04 -8.12
N LEU A 215 5.80 12.52 -8.96
CA LEU A 215 5.95 13.76 -9.72
C LEU A 215 4.91 14.78 -9.25
N ASP A 216 5.28 16.07 -9.20
CA ASP A 216 4.43 17.12 -8.59
C ASP A 216 3.01 17.17 -9.18
N TYR A 217 2.87 17.02 -10.49
CA TYR A 217 1.57 17.03 -11.17
C TYR A 217 0.66 15.82 -10.84
N PHE A 218 1.13 14.85 -10.05
CA PHE A 218 0.24 13.82 -9.50
C PHE A 218 -0.77 14.39 -8.52
N TYR A 219 -0.42 15.46 -7.80
CA TYR A 219 -1.29 16.08 -6.80
C TYR A 219 -2.51 16.77 -7.41
N ASP A 220 -2.48 17.11 -8.70
CA ASP A 220 -3.60 17.73 -9.41
C ASP A 220 -4.83 16.80 -9.55
N LEU A 221 -4.70 15.52 -9.22
CA LEU A 221 -5.77 14.52 -9.26
C LEU A 221 -6.56 14.37 -7.93
N PHE A 222 -6.09 14.99 -6.84
CA PHE A 222 -6.70 14.89 -5.51
C PHE A 222 -7.34 16.22 -5.08
#